data_AF-A0A2V8H1M9-F1
#
_entry.id   AF-A0A2V8H1M9-F1
#
_cell.length_a   1.000
_cell.length_b   1.000
_cell.length_c   1.000
_cell.angle_alpha   90.00
_cell.angle_beta   90.00
_cell.angle_gamma   90.00
#
_symmetry.space_group_name_H-M   'P 1'
#
loop_
_entity.id
_entity.type
_entity.pdbx_description
1 polymer ?
#
loop_
_entity_poly.entity_id
_entity_poly.type
_entity_poly.pdbx_seq_one_letter_code
_entity_poly.pdbx_strand_id
1 'polypeptide(L)'
;MRRNIAGQKTKQAQSRRKLLARVKPLEKPKSRAEKIKFRFLPVERSARYVLAARGLSIGYQGSPLVHSIQFEVQRGERWAILGPNGSGKTTLLRTLIGARSPIEGELEWNQSLDI
;
A
#
# COMPACT_ATOMS: atom_id res chain seq x y z
N MET A 1 19.22 -22.75 -50.93
CA MET A 1 18.35 -21.55 -50.97
C MET A 1 17.14 -21.81 -51.86
N ARG A 2 15.94 -22.07 -51.30
CA ARG A 2 14.72 -22.32 -52.09
C ARG A 2 14.02 -21.00 -52.41
N ARG A 3 13.92 -20.67 -53.71
CA ARG A 3 13.17 -19.52 -54.25
C ARG A 3 11.67 -19.74 -54.02
N ASN A 4 11.12 -19.14 -52.98
CA ASN A 4 9.70 -19.27 -52.62
C ASN A 4 8.86 -18.18 -53.32
N ILE A 5 8.98 -18.06 -54.66
CA ILE A 5 8.33 -17.00 -55.46
C ILE A 5 7.63 -17.63 -56.68
N ALA A 6 6.70 -18.55 -56.46
CA ALA A 6 5.79 -19.01 -57.51
C ALA A 6 4.39 -19.26 -56.92
N GLY A 7 3.37 -18.55 -57.41
CA GLY A 7 1.96 -18.70 -57.04
C GLY A 7 1.25 -17.40 -56.67
N GLN A 8 -0.10 -17.36 -56.74
CA GLN A 8 -0.99 -16.20 -56.54
C GLN A 8 -0.65 -15.28 -55.35
N LYS A 9 0.02 -15.80 -54.30
CA LYS A 9 0.50 -15.03 -53.13
C LYS A 9 1.53 -13.95 -53.48
N THR A 10 2.28 -14.06 -54.59
CA THR A 10 3.25 -13.04 -55.03
C THR A 10 2.58 -11.80 -55.58
N LYS A 11 1.48 -11.94 -56.34
CA LYS A 11 0.71 -10.79 -56.86
C LYS A 11 0.07 -9.99 -55.73
N GLN A 12 -0.47 -10.65 -54.71
CA GLN A 12 -0.97 -9.96 -53.51
C GLN A 12 0.16 -9.28 -52.71
N ALA A 13 1.31 -9.93 -52.54
CA ALA A 13 2.44 -9.33 -51.85
C ALA A 13 3.00 -8.10 -52.60
N GLN A 14 3.08 -8.15 -53.93
CA GLN A 14 3.48 -7.00 -54.75
C GLN A 14 2.44 -5.87 -54.72
N SER A 15 1.14 -6.19 -54.75
CA SER A 15 0.06 -5.20 -54.62
C SER A 15 0.10 -4.50 -53.26
N ARG A 16 0.24 -5.26 -52.17
CA ARG A 16 0.40 -4.71 -50.81
C ARG A 16 1.65 -3.84 -50.66
N ARG A 17 2.77 -4.23 -51.27
CA ARG A 17 3.99 -3.39 -51.32
C ARG A 17 3.78 -2.08 -52.06
N LYS A 18 3.07 -2.11 -53.20
CA LYS A 18 2.76 -0.91 -53.99
C LYS A 18 1.80 0.03 -53.25
N LEU A 19 0.86 -0.53 -52.50
CA LEU A 19 -0.04 0.23 -51.62
C LEU A 19 0.74 0.87 -50.46
N LEU A 20 1.61 0.12 -49.78
CA LEU A 20 2.46 0.64 -48.70
C LEU A 20 3.42 1.74 -49.18
N ALA A 21 3.95 1.64 -50.40
CA ALA A 21 4.81 2.68 -50.99
C ALA A 21 4.07 4.00 -51.29
N ARG A 22 2.73 3.98 -51.34
CA ARG A 22 1.88 5.17 -51.57
C ARG A 22 1.40 5.83 -50.28
N VAL A 23 1.50 5.15 -49.14
CA VAL A 23 1.13 5.72 -47.85
C VAL A 23 2.24 6.67 -47.43
N LYS A 24 1.92 7.97 -47.33
CA LYS A 24 2.84 8.94 -46.75
C LYS A 24 3.10 8.54 -45.29
N PRO A 25 4.37 8.39 -44.87
CA PRO A 25 4.68 8.16 -43.47
C PRO A 25 4.06 9.28 -42.63
N LEU A 26 3.18 8.92 -41.70
CA LEU A 26 2.69 9.86 -40.70
C LEU A 26 3.86 10.20 -39.79
N GLU A 27 4.20 11.48 -39.67
CA GLU A 27 5.12 11.92 -38.63
C GLU A 27 4.50 11.58 -37.28
N LYS A 28 5.30 10.96 -36.40
CA LYS A 28 4.89 10.79 -35.00
C LYS A 28 4.46 12.17 -34.49
N PRO A 29 3.31 12.28 -33.79
CA PRO A 29 2.89 13.55 -33.23
C PRO A 29 4.07 14.15 -32.47
N LYS A 30 4.43 15.41 -32.79
CA LYS A 30 5.38 16.19 -32.01
C LYS A 30 4.76 16.60 -30.67
N SER A 31 3.93 15.76 -30.07
CA SER A 31 3.73 15.88 -28.64
C SER A 31 5.09 15.59 -28.06
N ARG A 32 5.72 16.66 -27.58
CA ARG A 32 6.70 16.59 -26.52
C ARG A 32 6.04 15.64 -25.51
N ALA A 33 6.43 14.37 -25.54
CA ALA A 33 6.31 13.55 -24.37
C ALA A 33 7.24 14.28 -23.40
N GLU A 34 6.70 15.31 -22.75
CA GLU A 34 7.26 15.84 -21.53
C GLU A 34 7.39 14.59 -20.70
N LYS A 35 8.63 14.09 -20.63
CA LYS A 35 8.93 12.85 -19.94
C LYS A 35 8.35 13.07 -18.57
N ILE A 36 7.23 12.41 -18.28
CA ILE A 36 6.55 12.56 -17.01
C ILE A 36 7.55 12.02 -16.00
N LYS A 37 8.27 12.92 -15.34
CA LYS A 37 9.25 12.58 -14.34
C LYS A 37 8.46 12.33 -13.07
N PHE A 38 8.08 11.08 -12.87
CA PHE A 38 7.59 10.64 -11.57
C PHE A 38 8.73 10.80 -10.56
N ARG A 39 8.55 11.73 -9.62
CA ARG A 39 9.42 11.83 -8.45
C ARG A 39 8.73 11.07 -7.33
N PHE A 40 9.23 9.89 -7.04
CA PHE A 40 8.86 9.19 -5.82
C PHE A 40 9.70 9.79 -4.69
N LEU A 41 9.03 10.42 -3.73
CA LEU A 41 9.70 10.81 -2.49
C LEU A 41 10.06 9.51 -1.74
N PRO A 42 11.27 9.42 -1.17
CA PRO A 42 11.59 8.29 -0.31
C PRO A 42 10.63 8.33 0.88
N VAL A 43 9.70 7.37 0.93
CA VAL A 43 8.91 7.12 2.12
C VAL A 43 9.86 6.42 3.09
N GLU A 44 10.07 7.01 4.27
CA GLU A 44 10.81 6.34 5.34
C GLU A 44 10.21 4.94 5.53
N ARG A 45 11.07 3.93 5.68
CA ARG A 45 10.59 2.56 5.91
C ARG A 45 9.72 2.60 7.17
N SER A 46 8.42 2.38 7.00
CA SER A 46 7.49 2.17 8.12
C SER A 46 8.12 1.16 9.08
N ALA A 47 8.22 1.56 10.35
CA ALA A 47 8.95 0.79 11.35
C ALA A 47 8.42 -0.64 11.50
N ARG A 48 9.20 -1.48 12.18
CA ARG A 48 8.86 -2.89 12.41
C ARG A 48 7.53 -3.04 13.18
N TYR A 49 7.30 -2.16 14.16
CA TYR A 49 6.04 -2.09 14.91
C TYR A 49 5.22 -0.86 14.50
N VAL A 50 3.90 -1.01 14.57
CA VAL A 50 2.93 0.07 14.32
C VAL A 50 2.43 0.69 15.62
N LEU A 51 2.40 -0.11 16.69
CA LEU A 51 1.91 0.28 18.01
C LEU A 51 2.72 -0.44 19.07
N ALA A 52 3.17 0.28 20.09
CA ALA A 52 3.78 -0.30 21.28
C ALA A 52 3.04 0.20 22.54
N ALA A 53 2.71 -0.74 23.42
CA ALA A 53 2.16 -0.46 24.74
C ALA A 53 3.18 -0.86 25.80
N ARG A 54 3.54 0.07 26.69
CA ARG A 54 4.54 -0.14 27.74
C ARG A 54 3.93 0.12 29.11
N GLY A 55 3.74 -0.96 29.87
CA GLY A 55 3.18 -0.91 31.23
C GLY A 55 1.78 -0.30 31.27
N LEU A 56 0.99 -0.52 30.21
CA LEU A 56 -0.27 0.19 29.99
C LEU A 56 -1.33 -0.31 30.99
N SER A 57 -1.85 0.60 31.80
CA SER A 57 -3.03 0.34 32.65
C SER A 57 -4.20 1.16 32.14
N ILE A 58 -5.36 0.52 31.96
CA ILE A 58 -6.55 1.15 31.39
C ILE A 58 -7.77 0.86 32.23
N GLY A 59 -8.74 1.77 32.20
CA GLY A 59 -9.97 1.63 32.96
C GLY A 59 -10.67 2.97 33.11
N TYR A 60 -11.32 3.14 34.26
CA TYR A 60 -11.91 4.40 34.67
C TYR A 60 -11.16 4.92 35.89
N GLN A 61 -11.27 6.21 36.19
CA GLN A 61 -10.60 6.80 37.35
C GLN A 61 -10.92 6.00 38.62
N GLY A 62 -9.88 5.53 39.31
CA GLY A 62 -10.00 4.71 40.52
C GLY A 62 -10.37 3.24 40.32
N SER A 63 -10.60 2.79 39.07
CA SER A 63 -10.94 1.39 38.76
C SER A 63 -10.27 0.93 37.46
N PRO A 64 -9.02 0.46 37.53
CA PRO A 64 -8.36 -0.14 36.39
C PRO A 64 -9.07 -1.46 36.02
N LEU A 65 -9.28 -1.70 34.73
CA LEU A 65 -9.87 -2.92 34.17
C LEU A 65 -8.80 -3.88 33.68
N VAL A 66 -7.67 -3.34 33.20
CA VAL A 66 -6.52 -4.08 32.71
C VAL A 66 -5.28 -3.37 33.22
N HIS A 67 -4.29 -4.13 33.72
CA HIS A 67 -3.17 -3.61 34.49
C HIS A 67 -1.85 -3.97 33.80
N SER A 68 -0.98 -2.97 33.66
CA SER A 68 0.42 -3.12 33.24
C SER A 68 0.65 -4.06 32.04
N ILE A 69 -0.16 -3.93 30.99
CA ILE A 69 0.03 -4.75 29.78
C ILE A 69 1.18 -4.21 28.93
N GLN A 70 1.92 -5.15 28.34
CA GLN A 70 3.06 -4.87 27.47
C GLN A 70 2.94 -5.68 26.19
N PHE A 71 2.90 -4.99 25.06
CA PHE A 71 2.86 -5.65 23.76
C PHE A 71 3.29 -4.70 22.64
N GLU A 72 3.73 -5.28 21.53
CA GLU A 72 4.03 -4.58 20.29
C GLU A 72 3.22 -5.23 19.17
N VAL A 73 2.52 -4.41 18.38
CA VAL A 73 1.83 -4.86 17.17
C VAL A 73 2.79 -4.64 16.00
N GLN A 74 3.20 -5.71 15.32
CA GLN A 74 4.07 -5.59 14.16
C GLN A 74 3.27 -5.28 12.89
N ARG A 75 3.96 -4.69 11.91
CA ARG A 75 3.37 -4.39 10.61
C ARG A 75 2.85 -5.68 9.95
N GLY A 76 1.58 -5.66 9.54
CA GLY A 76 0.93 -6.77 8.85
C GLY A 76 0.29 -7.80 9.78
N GLU A 77 0.44 -7.65 11.10
CA GLU A 77 -0.24 -8.51 12.06
C GLU A 77 -1.73 -8.18 12.16
N ARG A 78 -2.50 -9.18 12.55
CA ARG A 78 -3.93 -9.06 12.86
C ARG A 78 -4.16 -9.58 14.27
N TRP A 79 -4.66 -8.71 15.13
CA TRP A 79 -4.88 -9.02 16.54
C TRP A 79 -6.38 -9.13 16.81
N ALA A 80 -6.75 -10.12 17.61
CA ALA A 80 -8.10 -10.28 18.16
C ALA A 80 -8.06 -10.09 19.67
N ILE A 81 -8.95 -9.26 20.21
CA ILE A 81 -9.07 -9.05 21.65
C ILE A 81 -10.22 -9.93 22.15
N LEU A 82 -9.89 -10.92 22.97
CA LEU A 82 -10.84 -11.90 23.49
C LEU A 82 -11.07 -11.71 24.99
N GLY A 83 -12.26 -12.04 25.47
CA GLY A 83 -12.62 -11.97 26.88
C GLY A 83 -14.12 -11.82 27.11
N PRO A 84 -14.61 -12.02 28.34
CA PRO A 84 -16.03 -11.91 28.68
C PRO A 84 -16.56 -10.47 28.54
N ASN A 85 -17.88 -10.32 28.51
CA ASN A 85 -18.49 -8.99 28.53
C ASN A 85 -18.08 -8.23 29.80
N GLY A 86 -17.78 -6.93 29.66
CA GLY A 86 -17.29 -6.11 30.78
C GLY A 86 -15.79 -6.20 31.06
N SER A 87 -15.02 -7.07 30.40
CA SER A 87 -13.57 -7.22 30.64
C SER A 87 -12.69 -6.06 30.17
N GLY A 88 -13.27 -4.93 29.76
CA GLY A 88 -12.53 -3.75 29.32
C GLY A 88 -12.07 -3.74 27.85
N LYS A 89 -12.50 -4.67 26.99
CA LYS A 89 -12.08 -4.71 25.56
C LYS A 89 -12.37 -3.41 24.79
N THR A 90 -13.58 -2.87 24.91
CA THR A 90 -13.95 -1.59 24.27
C THR A 90 -13.13 -0.43 24.84
N THR A 91 -12.82 -0.48 26.14
CA THR A 91 -11.96 0.52 26.79
C THR A 91 -10.53 0.41 26.27
N LEU A 92 -10.01 -0.81 26.07
CA LEU A 92 -8.71 -1.07 25.48
C LEU A 92 -8.65 -0.48 24.08
N LEU A 93 -9.57 -0.88 23.20
CA LEU A 93 -9.63 -0.35 21.83
C LEU A 93 -9.69 1.18 21.79
N ARG A 94 -10.54 1.79 22.61
CA ARG A 94 -10.65 3.27 22.71
C ARG A 94 -9.34 3.92 23.17
N THR A 95 -8.61 3.29 24.07
CA THR A 95 -7.31 3.80 24.53
C THR A 95 -6.27 3.65 23.42
N LEU A 96 -6.24 2.49 22.73
CA LEU A 96 -5.30 2.24 21.64
C LEU A 96 -5.47 3.25 20.50
N ILE A 97 -6.70 3.60 20.12
CA ILE A 97 -6.95 4.60 19.07
C ILE A 97 -6.84 6.07 19.55
N GLY A 98 -6.38 6.31 20.78
CA GLY A 98 -6.22 7.66 21.34
C GLY A 98 -7.51 8.36 21.75
N ALA A 99 -8.68 7.71 21.68
CA ALA A 99 -9.95 8.27 22.14
C ALA A 99 -10.06 8.38 23.67
N ARG A 100 -9.14 7.73 24.40
CA ARG A 100 -9.00 7.83 25.86
C ARG A 100 -7.53 7.78 26.25
N SER A 101 -7.17 8.52 27.29
CA SER A 101 -5.85 8.40 27.91
C SER A 101 -5.77 7.15 28.79
N PRO A 102 -4.61 6.49 28.83
CA PRO A 102 -4.36 5.44 29.81
C PRO A 102 -4.34 6.02 31.23
N ILE A 103 -4.56 5.15 32.23
CA ILE A 103 -4.41 5.52 33.64
C ILE A 103 -2.92 5.60 33.98
N GLU A 104 -2.14 4.63 33.50
CA GLU A 104 -0.69 4.56 33.66
C GLU A 104 -0.05 3.95 32.41
N GLY A 105 1.26 4.15 32.27
CA GLY A 105 2.05 3.64 31.16
C GLY A 105 1.90 4.47 29.90
N GLU A 106 2.49 3.97 28.81
CA GLU A 106 2.65 4.71 27.57
C GLU A 106 2.15 3.91 26.37
N LEU A 107 1.59 4.64 25.40
CA LEU A 107 1.19 4.13 24.11
C LEU A 107 1.93 4.92 23.02
N GLU A 108 2.71 4.22 22.21
CA GLU A 108 3.53 4.80 21.16
C GLU A 108 3.04 4.32 19.80
N TRP A 109 2.47 5.24 19.01
CA TRP A 109 2.19 5.02 17.59
C TRP A 109 3.40 5.41 16.76
N ASN A 110 3.79 4.56 15.81
CA ASN A 110 4.93 4.87 14.97
C ASN A 110 4.62 5.97 13.94
N GLN A 111 5.54 6.92 13.78
CA GLN A 111 5.36 8.18 13.04
C GLN A 111 5.13 8.02 11.51
N SER A 112 5.36 6.83 10.94
CA SER A 112 5.07 6.58 9.52
C SER A 112 3.61 6.18 9.24
N LEU A 113 2.69 6.40 10.18
CA LEU A 113 1.27 6.06 10.05
C LEU A 113 0.44 7.34 9.99
N ASP A 114 -0.21 7.57 8.84
CA ASP A 114 -1.35 8.49 8.77
C ASP A 114 -2.55 7.74 9.35
N ILE A 115 -3.01 8.13 10.55
CA ILE A 115 -4.16 7.54 11.25
C ILE A 115 -5.35 8.50 11.21
#